data_AF-A0A7J4TJP5-F1
#
_entry.id   AF-A0A7J4TJP5-F1
#
_cell.length_a   1.000
_cell.length_b   1.000
_cell.length_c   1.000
_cell.angle_alpha   90.00
_cell.angle_beta   90.00
_cell.angle_gamma   90.00
#
_symmetry.space_group_name_H-M   'P 1'
#
loop_
_entity.id
_entity.type
_entity.pdbx_description
1 polymer ?
#
loop_
_entity_poly.entity_id
_entity_poly.type
_entity_poly.pdbx_seq_one_letter_code
_entity_poly.pdbx_strand_id
1 'polypeptide(L)' 'MLGFLGFLGFLGFSGFTTSDPWQFFLFCNFGLLGFFTYKYPSKIIVVVALLGVAAGLIMGILGILGII' A
#
# COMPACT_ATOMS: atom_id res chain seq x y z
N MET A 1 2.86 12.78 -10.60
CA MET A 1 3.07 11.63 -9.68
C MET A 1 1.79 11.20 -8.96
N LEU A 2 0.87 12.11 -8.61
CA LEU A 2 -0.41 11.78 -7.95
C LEU A 2 -1.28 10.77 -8.70
N GLY A 3 -1.34 10.81 -10.03
CA GLY A 3 -2.12 9.84 -10.82
C GLY A 3 -1.60 8.40 -10.69
N PHE A 4 -0.28 8.22 -10.65
CA PHE A 4 0.35 6.91 -10.42
C PHE A 4 0.09 6.41 -9.00
N LEU A 5 0.13 7.31 -8.02
CA LEU A 5 -0.21 7.00 -6.63
C LEU A 5 -1.69 6.58 -6.51
N GLY A 6 -2.60 7.29 -7.16
CA GLY A 6 -4.01 6.91 -7.22
C GLY A 6 -4.24 5.53 -7.86
N PHE A 7 -3.51 5.21 -8.93
CA PHE A 7 -3.55 3.90 -9.58
C PHE A 7 -3.07 2.77 -8.67
N LEU A 8 -1.94 2.94 -7.99
CA LEU A 8 -1.42 1.98 -7.03
C LEU A 8 -2.36 1.79 -5.84
N GLY A 9 -2.96 2.87 -5.35
CA GLY A 9 -3.98 2.81 -4.31
C GLY A 9 -5.18 1.99 -4.75
N PHE A 10 -5.75 2.30 -5.92
CA PHE A 10 -6.93 1.61 -6.46
C PHE A 10 -6.71 0.10 -6.63
N LEU A 11 -5.62 -0.31 -7.30
CA LEU A 11 -5.24 -1.71 -7.46
C LEU A 11 -4.85 -2.38 -6.15
N GLY A 12 -4.24 -1.63 -5.23
CA GLY A 12 -3.87 -2.14 -3.93
C GLY A 12 -5.09 -2.45 -3.06
N PHE A 13 -6.09 -1.58 -3.10
CA PHE A 13 -7.34 -1.76 -2.36
C PHE A 13 -8.21 -2.91 -2.91
N SER A 14 -8.18 -3.17 -4.21
CA SER A 14 -8.88 -4.34 -4.76
C SER A 14 -8.30 -5.66 -4.24
N GLY A 15 -7.04 -5.67 -3.77
CA GLY A 15 -6.40 -6.87 -3.21
C GLY A 15 -7.13 -7.40 -1.98
N PHE A 16 -7.77 -6.53 -1.20
CA PHE A 16 -8.59 -6.95 -0.06
C PHE A 16 -9.88 -7.67 -0.46
N THR A 17 -10.32 -7.53 -1.71
CA THR A 17 -11.49 -8.24 -2.24
C THR A 17 -11.12 -9.53 -2.96
N THR A 18 -10.01 -9.54 -3.71
CA THR A 18 -9.58 -10.73 -4.46
C THR A 18 -8.62 -11.62 -3.68
N SER A 19 -8.15 -11.18 -2.52
CA SER A 19 -7.10 -11.83 -1.71
C SER A 19 -5.81 -12.06 -2.50
N ASP A 20 -5.58 -11.29 -3.56
CA ASP A 20 -4.40 -11.43 -4.41
C ASP A 20 -3.14 -10.87 -3.72
N PRO A 21 -2.12 -11.70 -3.47
CA PRO A 21 -0.89 -11.26 -2.81
C PRO A 21 -0.19 -10.14 -3.58
N TRP A 22 -0.24 -10.20 -4.91
CA TRP A 22 0.33 -9.19 -5.79
C TRP A 22 -0.27 -7.79 -5.57
N GLN A 23 -1.58 -7.73 -5.33
CA GLN A 23 -2.29 -6.48 -5.10
C GLN A 23 -1.92 -5.88 -3.73
N PHE A 24 -1.67 -6.70 -2.70
CA PHE A 24 -1.15 -6.21 -1.42
C PHE A 24 0.25 -5.57 -1.54
N PHE A 25 1.11 -6.08 -2.43
CA PHE A 25 2.38 -5.41 -2.73
C PHE A 25 2.20 -4.07 -3.44
N LEU A 26 1.19 -3.92 -4.30
CA LEU A 26 0.84 -2.62 -4.89
C LEU A 26 0.35 -1.63 -3.83
N PHE A 27 -0.42 -2.12 -2.85
CA PHE A 27 -0.83 -1.32 -1.68
C PHE A 27 0.36 -0.90 -0.81
N CYS A 28 1.32 -1.79 -0.60
CA CYS A 28 2.57 -1.48 0.10
C CYS A 28 3.36 -0.37 -0.64
N ASN A 29 3.49 -0.48 -1.96
CA ASN A 29 4.14 0.53 -2.79
C ASN A 29 3.39 1.87 -2.79
N PHE A 30 2.05 1.86 -2.72
CA PHE A 30 1.25 3.06 -2.54
C PHE A 30 1.62 3.79 -1.24
N GLY A 31 1.72 3.08 -0.11
CA GLY A 31 2.17 3.65 1.15
C GLY A 31 3.59 4.22 1.06
N LEU A 32 4.52 3.46 0.47
CA LEU A 32 5.93 3.85 0.36
C LEU A 32 6.12 5.08 -0.53
N LEU A 33 5.51 5.10 -1.71
CA LEU A 33 5.57 6.24 -2.61
C LEU A 33 4.78 7.44 -2.08
N GLY A 34 3.72 7.20 -1.31
CA GLY A 34 2.97 8.26 -0.63
C GLY A 34 3.82 8.98 0.40
N PHE A 35 4.70 8.26 1.12
CA PHE A 35 5.66 8.85 2.04
C PHE A 35 6.66 9.78 1.32
N PHE A 36 7.22 9.36 0.18
CA PHE A 36 8.20 10.15 -0.57
C PHE A 36 7.60 11.22 -1.49
N THR A 37 6.29 11.17 -1.78
CA THR A 37 5.63 12.12 -2.69
C THR A 37 5.54 13.53 -2.11
N TYR A 38 5.42 13.66 -0.79
CA TYR A 38 5.26 14.96 -0.15
C TYR A 38 6.60 15.46 0.41
N LYS A 39 7.03 16.65 -0.03
CA LYS A 39 8.27 17.31 0.43
C LYS A 39 8.19 17.73 1.92
N TYR A 40 6.98 17.99 2.42
CA TYR A 40 6.68 18.28 3.83
C TYR A 40 5.40 17.53 4.23
N PRO A 41 5.49 16.22 4.47
CA PRO A 41 4.30 15.46 4.84
C PRO A 41 3.87 15.88 6.24
N SER A 42 2.58 16.13 6.42
CA SER A 42 2.03 16.27 7.77
C SER A 42 2.28 14.97 8.54
N LYS A 43 2.40 15.04 9.87
CA LYS A 43 2.59 13.83 10.71
C LYS A 43 1.52 12.77 10.43
N ILE A 44 0.31 13.19 10.09
CA ILE A 44 -0.81 12.32 9.71
C ILE A 44 -0.51 11.56 8.41
N ILE A 45 -0.04 12.25 7.37
CA ILE A 45 0.29 11.62 6.08
C ILE A 45 1.42 10.61 6.25
N VAL A 46 2.43 10.93 7.06
CA VAL A 46 3.52 10.00 7.37
C VAL A 46 3.00 8.74 8.06
N VAL A 47 2.16 8.89 9.09
CA VAL A 47 1.60 7.75 9.84
C VAL A 47 0.73 6.88 8.92
N VAL A 48 -0.12 7.49 8.10
CA VAL A 48 -0.98 6.75 7.16
C VAL A 48 -0.15 6.03 6.10
N ALA A 49 0.89 6.68 5.56
CA ALA A 49 1.79 6.08 4.60
C ALA A 49 2.55 4.88 5.20
N LEU A 50 3.08 5.03 6.42
CA LEU A 50 3.79 3.97 7.14
C LEU A 50 2.85 2.79 7.49
N LEU A 51 1.63 3.08 7.91
CA LEU A 51 0.60 2.05 8.13
C LEU A 51 0.26 1.31 6.84
N GLY A 52 0.15 2.02 5.71
CA GLY A 52 -0.08 1.42 4.40
C GLY A 52 1.05 0.47 3.98
N VAL A 53 2.31 0.86 4.22
CA VAL A 53 3.48 0.00 3.99
C VAL A 53 3.41 -1.24 4.88
N ALA A 54 3.26 -1.08 6.19
CA ALA A 54 3.26 -2.20 7.12
C ALA A 54 2.12 -3.18 6.85
N ALA A 55 0.90 -2.66 6.64
CA ALA A 55 -0.28 -3.48 6.34
C ALA A 55 -0.13 -4.22 5.00
N GLY A 56 0.30 -3.52 3.94
CA GLY A 56 0.50 -4.15 2.62
C GLY A 56 1.58 -5.24 2.66
N LEU A 57 2.65 -5.03 3.45
CA LEU A 57 3.73 -5.99 3.59
C LEU A 57 3.30 -7.23 4.38
N ILE A 58 2.59 -7.06 5.50
CA ILE A 58 2.03 -8.16 6.29
C ILE A 58 1.04 -8.97 5.44
N MET A 59 0.09 -8.31 4.78
CA MET A 59 -0.91 -8.97 3.94
C MET A 59 -0.28 -9.66 2.72
N GLY A 60 0.74 -9.05 2.10
CA GLY A 60 1.48 -9.67 1.01
C GLY A 60 2.22 -10.94 1.44
N ILE A 61 2.85 -10.93 2.62
CA ILE A 61 3.50 -12.13 3.19
C ILE A 61 2.45 -13.22 3.49
N LEU A 62 1.37 -12.86 4.17
CA LEU A 62 0.30 -13.81 4.51
C LEU A 62 -0.33 -14.42 3.25
N GLY A 63 -0.50 -13.62 2.19
CA GLY A 63 -0.98 -14.09 0.89
C GLY A 63 0.00 -15.02 0.17
N ILE A 64 1.32 -14.73 0.21
CA ILE A 64 2.33 -15.66 -0.34
C ILE A 64 2.35 -16.99 0.42
N LEU A 65 2.15 -16.93 1.75
CA LEU A 65 2.07 -18.12 2.61
C LEU A 65 0.76 -18.90 2.44
N GLY A 66 -0.22 -18.36 1.71
CA GLY A 66 -1.54 -18.98 1.50
C GLY A 66 -2.41 -19.05 2.76
N ILE A 67 -2.14 -18.19 3.74
CA ILE A 67 -2.92 -18.10 4.99
C ILE A 67 -4.24 -17.33 4.74
N ILE A 68 -4.19 -16.39 3.80
CA ILE A 68 -5.31 -15.64 3.20
C ILE A 68 -5.17 -15.72 1.68
#